data_AF-A0AAN0LU79-F1
#
_entry.id   AF-A0AAN0LU79-F1
#
_cell.length_a   1.000
_cell.length_b   1.000
_cell.length_c   1.000
_cell.angle_alpha   90.00
_cell.angle_beta   90.00
_cell.angle_gamma   90.00
#
_symmetry.space_group_name_H-M   'P 1'
#
loop_
_entity.id
_entity.type
_entity.pdbx_description
1 polymer ?
#
loop_
_entity_poly.entity_id
_entity_poly.type
_entity_poly.pdbx_seq_one_letter_code
_entity_poly.pdbx_strand_id
1 'polypeptide(L)' 'MKANEIQVVSGRMIKNGDFTSVSEPIPVLIGSELSDTLRIGQTYKMMGSTYQIVGVMKAGETVFAPNDFKSKQQ' A
#
# COMPACT_ATOMS: atom_id res chain seq x y z
N MET A 1 0.65 -17.34 -15.81
CA MET A 1 0.57 -17.32 -14.33
C MET A 1 -0.28 -16.13 -13.96
N LYS A 2 -1.32 -16.29 -13.12
CA LYS A 2 -2.12 -15.15 -12.65
C LYS A 2 -1.30 -14.44 -11.57
N ALA A 3 -1.08 -13.14 -11.73
CA ALA A 3 -0.51 -12.33 -10.66
C ALA A 3 -1.41 -12.48 -9.43
N ASN A 4 -0.84 -12.79 -8.27
CA ASN A 4 -1.59 -12.84 -7.03
C ASN A 4 -2.05 -11.42 -6.71
N GLU A 5 -3.34 -11.14 -6.88
CA GLU A 5 -3.93 -9.83 -6.62
C GLU A 5 -3.83 -9.48 -5.14
N ILE A 6 -3.34 -8.27 -4.84
CA ILE A 6 -3.38 -7.72 -3.48
C ILE A 6 -4.84 -7.55 -3.08
N GLN A 7 -5.25 -8.21 -2.00
CA GLN A 7 -6.59 -8.06 -1.45
C GLN A 7 -6.60 -7.04 -0.31
N VAL A 8 -7.40 -6.00 -0.45
CA VAL A 8 -7.70 -5.06 0.65
C VAL A 8 -8.91 -5.59 1.41
N VAL A 9 -8.72 -5.87 2.70
CA VAL A 9 -9.76 -6.43 3.58
C VAL A 9 -10.58 -5.36 4.28
N SER A 10 -10.07 -4.12 4.34
CA SER A 10 -10.77 -2.99 4.93
C SER A 10 -10.27 -1.67 4.34
N GLY A 11 -11.17 -0.70 4.18
CA GLY A 11 -10.88 0.59 3.55
C GLY A 11 -10.94 0.51 2.03
N ARG A 12 -10.00 1.17 1.35
CA ARG A 12 -9.95 1.24 -0.11
C ARG A 12 -8.55 0.93 -0.65
N MET A 13 -8.51 0.49 -1.91
CA MET A 13 -7.27 0.40 -2.69
C MET A 13 -6.76 1.81 -3.07
N ILE A 14 -5.45 1.91 -3.34
CA ILE A 14 -4.86 3.09 -3.97
C ILE A 14 -5.41 3.20 -5.39
N LYS A 15 -5.78 4.42 -5.81
CA LYS A 15 -6.37 4.72 -7.13
C LYS A 15 -5.54 5.78 -7.85
N ASN A 16 -5.69 5.90 -9.18
CA ASN A 16 -4.94 6.88 -9.98
C ASN A 16 -5.00 8.33 -9.43
N GLY A 17 -6.16 8.73 -8.89
CA GLY A 17 -6.33 10.06 -8.30
C GLY A 17 -5.41 10.37 -7.11
N ASP A 18 -4.93 9.33 -6.42
CA ASP A 18 -4.00 9.45 -5.29
C ASP A 18 -2.58 9.86 -5.74
N PHE A 19 -2.23 9.66 -7.02
CA PHE A 19 -0.92 10.01 -7.59
C PHE A 19 -0.92 11.36 -8.31
N THR A 20 -2.09 11.89 -8.64
CA THR A 20 -2.24 13.15 -9.38
C THR A 20 -2.42 14.37 -8.46
N SER A 21 -2.72 14.14 -7.18
CA SER A 21 -2.82 15.22 -6.20
C SER A 21 -1.49 15.43 -5.52
N VAL A 22 -0.88 16.60 -5.68
CA VAL A 22 0.31 17.04 -4.91
C VAL A 22 -0.03 17.34 -3.44
N SER A 23 -1.27 17.04 -3.01
CA SER A 23 -1.76 17.34 -1.67
C SER A 23 -1.39 16.22 -0.69
N GLU A 24 -0.59 16.56 0.32
CA GLU A 24 -0.57 15.79 1.55
C GLU A 24 -1.98 15.70 2.17
N PRO A 25 -2.32 14.60 2.86
CA PRO A 25 -1.45 13.48 3.23
C PRO A 25 -1.32 12.40 2.14
N ILE A 26 -0.13 11.79 2.04
CA ILE A 26 0.19 10.70 1.12
C ILE A 26 -0.56 9.42 1.54
N PRO A 27 -1.43 8.85 0.70
CA PRO A 27 -2.21 7.68 1.06
C PRO A 27 -1.36 6.40 1.07
N VAL A 28 -1.57 5.53 2.06
CA VAL A 28 -0.83 4.28 2.23
C VAL A 28 -1.74 3.12 2.61
N LEU A 29 -1.29 1.91 2.28
CA LEU A 29 -1.86 0.66 2.73
C LEU A 29 -0.97 0.04 3.80
N ILE A 30 -1.57 -0.55 4.82
CA ILE A 30 -0.86 -1.27 5.88
C ILE A 30 -1.16 -2.76 5.81
N GLY A 31 -0.24 -3.59 6.31
CA GLY A 31 -0.51 -5.01 6.53
C GLY A 31 -1.52 -5.22 7.66
N SER A 32 -2.26 -6.33 7.60
CA SER A 32 -3.26 -6.72 8.60
C SER A 32 -2.71 -6.81 10.02
N GLU A 33 -1.45 -7.17 10.18
CA GLU A 33 -0.73 -7.25 11.45
C GLU A 33 -0.60 -5.90 12.18
N LEU A 34 -0.68 -4.80 11.45
CA LEU A 34 -0.62 -3.45 12.02
C LEU A 34 -2.01 -2.89 12.36
N SER A 35 -3.09 -3.59 11.99
CA SER A 35 -4.47 -3.06 12.04
C SER A 35 -5.02 -2.85 13.45
N ASP A 36 -4.44 -3.49 14.46
CA ASP A 36 -4.81 -3.28 15.88
C ASP A 36 -4.27 -1.95 16.42
N THR A 37 -3.10 -1.54 15.92
CA THR A 37 -2.40 -0.31 16.35
C THR A 37 -2.73 0.88 15.45
N LEU A 38 -2.87 0.63 14.16
CA LEU A 38 -3.00 1.65 13.12
C LEU A 38 -4.38 1.56 12.47
N ARG A 39 -5.11 2.68 12.45
CA ARG A 39 -6.51 2.73 11.97
C ARG A 39 -6.63 3.46 10.64
N ILE A 40 -7.56 3.03 9.81
CA ILE A 40 -7.91 3.74 8.57
C ILE A 40 -8.36 5.17 8.90
N GLY A 41 -7.92 6.13 8.09
CA GLY A 41 -8.14 7.57 8.28
C GLY A 41 -7.09 8.23 9.17
N GLN A 42 -6.36 7.47 9.98
CA GLN A 42 -5.31 8.01 10.84
C GLN A 42 -4.14 8.53 9.98
N THR A 43 -3.61 9.69 10.38
CA THR A 43 -2.45 10.31 9.77
C THR A 43 -1.22 10.20 10.66
N TYR A 44 -0.05 9.99 10.06
CA TYR A 44 1.23 10.00 10.76
C TYR A 44 2.30 10.75 9.97
N LYS A 45 3.24 11.37 10.69
CA LYS A 45 4.39 12.06 10.10
C LYS A 45 5.62 11.17 10.18
N MET A 46 6.25 10.91 9.04
CA MET A 46 7.52 10.18 8.96
C MET A 46 8.39 10.82 7.89
N MET A 47 9.69 10.96 8.15
CA MET A 47 10.68 11.46 7.18
C MET A 47 10.27 12.79 6.49
N GLY A 48 9.60 13.68 7.22
CA GLY A 48 9.19 15.00 6.70
C GLY A 48 7.88 15.03 5.90
N SER A 49 7.22 13.89 5.68
CA SER A 49 5.94 13.81 4.97
C SER A 49 4.81 13.34 5.88
N THR A 50 3.59 13.81 5.59
CA THR A 50 2.37 13.32 6.23
C THR A 50 1.75 12.20 5.41
N TYR A 51 1.48 11.06 6.04
CA TYR A 51 0.85 9.90 5.41
C TYR A 51 -0.52 9.64 6.03
N GLN A 52 -1.46 9.09 5.26
CA GLN A 52 -2.78 8.68 5.74
C GLN A 52 -3.07 7.22 5.38
N ILE A 53 -3.50 6.44 6.36
CA ILE A 53 -3.91 5.04 6.12
C ILE A 53 -5.25 5.03 5.41
N VAL A 54 -5.29 4.46 4.20
CA VAL A 54 -6.54 4.36 3.42
C VAL A 54 -7.08 2.94 3.32
N GLY A 55 -6.28 1.93 3.66
CA GLY A 55 -6.72 0.54 3.65
C GLY A 55 -5.77 -0.42 4.33
N VAL A 56 -6.29 -1.61 4.60
CA VAL A 56 -5.58 -2.74 5.21
C VAL A 56 -5.52 -3.88 4.21
N MET A 57 -4.31 -4.37 3.94
CA MET A 57 -4.06 -5.50 3.06
C MET A 57 -4.10 -6.80 3.85
N LYS A 58 -4.65 -7.85 3.23
CA LYS A 58 -4.42 -9.21 3.70
C LYS A 58 -3.07 -9.66 3.16
N ALA A 59 -2.21 -10.20 4.03
CA ALA A 59 -1.08 -10.99 3.55
C ALA A 59 -1.64 -12.20 2.78
N GLY A 60 -1.61 -12.12 1.44
CA GLY A 60 -1.57 -13.34 0.63
C GLY A 60 -0.20 -13.98 0.88
N GLU A 61 -0.14 -15.28 1.12
CA GLU A 61 1.09 -16.00 1.43
C GLU A 61 2.19 -15.72 0.37
N THR A 62 3.12 -14.82 0.74
CA THR A 62 4.49 -14.54 0.20
C THR A 62 4.60 -14.12 -1.29
N VAL A 63 4.92 -12.86 -1.61
CA VAL A 63 6.24 -12.13 -1.57
C VAL A 63 6.94 -12.17 -2.93
N PHE A 64 7.21 -10.97 -3.46
CA PHE A 64 7.99 -10.69 -4.66
C PHE A 64 9.15 -11.67 -4.84
N ALA A 65 9.17 -12.41 -5.96
CA ALA A 65 10.35 -13.17 -6.31
C ALA A 65 11.42 -12.17 -6.79
N PRO A 66 12.69 -12.28 -6.34
CA PRO A 66 13.78 -11.43 -6.84
C PRO A 66 13.94 -11.43 -8.37
N ASN A 67 13.35 -12.41 -9.05
CA ASN A 67 13.34 -12.53 -10.50
C ASN A 67 12.32 -11.63 -11.22
N ASP A 68 11.35 -11.03 -10.51
CA ASP A 68 10.34 -10.15 -11.11
C ASP A 68 10.92 -8.80 -11.60
N PHE A 69 12.15 -8.46 -11.19
CA PHE A 69 12.87 -7.26 -11.63
C PHE A 69 13.87 -7.50 -12.77
N LYS A 70 14.11 -8.75 -13.19
CA LYS A 70 15.01 -9.04 -14.31
C LYS A 70 14.22 -9.26 -15.60
N SER A 71 13.68 -8.20 -16.18
CA SER A 71 13.53 -8.15 -17.64
C SER A 71 13.41 -6.72 -18.14
N LYS A 72 14.54 -6.18 -18.60
CA LYS A 72 14.73 -5.45 -19.87
C LYS A 72 15.98 -4.58 -19.75
N GLN A 73 17.14 -5.22 -19.84
CA GLN A 73 18.19 -4.62 -20.64
C GLN A 73 18.17 -5.40 -21.96
N GLN A 74 17.94 -4.65 -23.04
CA GLN A 74 18.04 -5.11 -24.42
C GLN A 74 19.46 -5.56 -24.73
#